data_AF-A0AA91ZTJ7-F1
#
_entry.id   AF-A0AA91ZTJ7-F1
#
_cell.length_a   1.000
_cell.length_b   1.000
_cell.length_c   1.000
_cell.angle_alpha   90.00
_cell.angle_beta   90.00
_cell.angle_gamma   90.00
#
_symmetry.space_group_name_H-M   'P 1'
#
loop_
_entity.id
_entity.type
_entity.pdbx_description
1 polymer ?
#
loop_
_entity_poly.entity_id
_entity_poly.type
_entity_poly.pdbx_seq_one_letter_code
_entity_poly.pdbx_strand_id
1 'polypeptide(L)'
;MGQEITITFEYRDIDGLKVTRNKAYLLTESIYYEINGNVVTFRQIPERERGKTEINVYDSDRYKALEIYCENIKGNIEGMLAVEFIEMLLEGQPNF
;
A
#
# COMPACT_ATOMS: atom_id res chain seq x y z
N MET A 1 9.71 5.72 -10.95
CA MET A 1 9.61 4.62 -9.97
C MET A 1 9.23 5.15 -8.60
N GLY A 2 8.11 4.69 -8.04
CA GLY A 2 7.86 4.83 -6.60
C GLY A 2 8.92 4.05 -5.82
N GLN A 3 9.35 4.57 -4.67
CA GLN A 3 10.38 3.91 -3.85
C GLN A 3 9.81 2.60 -3.29
N GLU A 4 10.44 1.47 -3.61
CA GLU A 4 10.10 0.19 -2.98
C GLU A 4 10.47 0.27 -1.49
N ILE A 5 9.51 -0.14 -0.65
CA ILE A 5 9.66 -0.23 0.79
C ILE A 5 9.21 -1.62 1.25
N THR A 6 9.69 -2.01 2.41
CA THR A 6 9.25 -3.25 3.05
C THR A 6 8.33 -2.95 4.21
N ILE A 7 7.15 -3.56 4.20
CA ILE A 7 6.19 -3.46 5.31
C ILE A 7 6.20 -4.76 6.09
N THR A 8 6.38 -4.67 7.39
CA THR A 8 6.15 -5.77 8.32
C THR A 8 4.90 -5.46 9.14
N PHE A 9 3.87 -6.29 9.00
CA PHE A 9 2.70 -6.24 9.86
C PHE A 9 2.82 -7.26 10.97
N GLU A 10 2.64 -6.79 12.20
CA GLU A 10 2.53 -7.61 13.38
C GLU A 10 1.11 -7.47 13.95
N TYR A 11 0.35 -8.57 13.96
CA TYR A 11 -1.03 -8.58 14.45
C TYR A 11 -1.33 -9.83 15.28
N ARG A 12 -2.34 -9.75 16.14
CA ARG A 12 -2.84 -10.93 16.87
C ARG A 12 -4.12 -11.43 16.24
N ASP A 13 -4.17 -12.74 16.01
CA ASP A 13 -5.40 -13.45 15.65
C ASP A 13 -5.74 -14.53 16.69
N ILE A 14 -6.70 -15.40 16.38
CA ILE A 14 -7.15 -16.50 17.25
C ILE A 14 -6.04 -17.50 17.58
N ASP A 15 -5.02 -17.61 16.72
CA ASP A 15 -3.90 -18.53 16.85
C ASP A 15 -2.66 -17.87 17.48
N GLY A 16 -2.75 -16.59 17.87
CA GLY A 16 -1.70 -15.84 18.56
C GLY A 16 -1.08 -14.74 17.71
N LEU A 17 0.21 -14.45 17.97
CA LEU A 17 0.94 -13.40 17.26
C LEU A 17 1.33 -13.87 15.85
N LYS A 18 0.94 -13.10 14.84
CA LYS A 18 1.31 -13.29 13.44
C LYS A 18 2.18 -12.14 12.97
N VAL A 19 3.15 -12.47 12.12
CA VAL A 19 4.02 -11.51 11.46
C VAL A 19 3.98 -11.78 9.97
N THR A 20 3.66 -10.76 9.18
CA THR A 20 3.62 -10.83 7.71
C THR A 20 4.51 -9.75 7.13
N ARG A 21 5.25 -10.08 6.07
CA ARG A 21 6.20 -9.18 5.43
C ARG A 21 5.83 -9.03 3.96
N ASN A 22 5.50 -7.81 3.54
CA ASN A 22 5.02 -7.50 2.21
C ASN A 22 5.95 -6.47 1.54
N LYS A 23 6.03 -6.56 0.21
CA LYS A 23 6.58 -5.48 -0.61
C LYS A 23 5.49 -4.45 -0.85
N ALA A 24 5.83 -3.19 -0.70
CA ALA A 24 4.95 -2.07 -0.98
C ALA A 24 5.73 -0.95 -1.67
N TYR A 25 4.98 0.06 -2.14
CA TYR A 25 5.55 1.19 -2.85
C TYR A 25 5.14 2.49 -2.17
N LEU A 26 6.12 3.37 -1.96
CA LEU A 26 5.89 4.68 -1.40
C LEU A 26 5.19 5.57 -2.44
N LEU A 27 4.03 6.11 -2.06
CA LEU A 27 3.33 7.13 -2.85
C LEU A 27 3.77 8.53 -2.41
N THR A 28 3.78 8.77 -1.09
CA THR A 28 4.28 10.00 -0.46
C THR A 28 4.99 9.64 0.84
N GLU A 29 5.63 10.60 1.51
CA GLU A 29 6.25 10.40 2.83
C GLU A 29 5.29 9.85 3.91
N SER A 30 3.98 9.89 3.67
CA SER A 30 2.95 9.47 4.63
C SER A 30 2.00 8.39 4.11
N ILE A 31 2.12 7.97 2.85
CA ILE A 31 1.22 6.99 2.23
C ILE A 31 2.04 6.00 1.40
N TYR A 32 1.76 4.71 1.56
CA TYR A 32 2.21 3.66 0.66
C TYR A 32 1.03 2.92 0.06
N TYR A 33 1.29 2.13 -0.97
CA TYR A 33 0.31 1.23 -1.54
C TYR A 33 0.86 -0.17 -1.76
N GLU A 34 -0.04 -1.15 -1.69
CA GLU A 34 0.19 -2.56 -1.95
C GLU A 34 -0.71 -3.02 -3.09
N ILE A 35 -0.24 -3.96 -3.89
CA ILE A 35 -1.02 -4.56 -4.98
C ILE A 35 -1.15 -6.05 -4.67
N ASN A 36 -2.39 -6.51 -4.50
CA ASN A 36 -2.72 -7.90 -4.26
C ASN A 36 -3.75 -8.36 -5.29
N GLY A 37 -3.27 -8.95 -6.38
CA GLY A 37 -4.09 -9.32 -7.53
C GLY A 37 -4.76 -8.08 -8.13
N ASN A 38 -6.09 -8.02 -8.05
CA ASN A 38 -6.91 -6.93 -8.60
C ASN A 38 -7.24 -5.84 -7.57
N VAL A 39 -6.67 -5.92 -6.35
CA VAL A 39 -6.91 -4.94 -5.29
C VAL A 39 -5.66 -4.10 -5.09
N VAL A 40 -5.85 -2.78 -5.09
CA VAL A 40 -4.82 -1.82 -4.69
C VAL A 40 -5.22 -1.26 -3.34
N THR A 41 -4.36 -1.41 -2.34
CA THR A 41 -4.62 -0.91 -0.99
C THR A 41 -3.65 0.20 -0.65
N PHE A 42 -4.17 1.41 -0.46
CA PHE A 42 -3.42 2.56 0.03
C PHE A 42 -3.50 2.60 1.55
N ARG A 43 -2.38 2.80 2.23
CA ARG A 43 -2.31 2.84 3.70
C ARG A 43 -1.50 4.03 4.17
N GLN A 44 -1.96 4.64 5.26
CA GLN A 44 -1.21 5.68 5.95
C GLN A 44 -0.04 5.08 6.73
N ILE A 45 1.12 5.72 6.65
CA ILE A 45 2.31 5.35 7.42
C ILE A 45 2.16 5.87 8.86
N PRO A 46 2.32 5.00 9.88
CA PRO A 46 2.41 5.44 11.28
C PRO A 46 3.50 6.50 11.44
N GLU A 47 3.23 7.55 12.20
CA GLU A 47 4.14 8.72 12.29
C GLU A 47 5.59 8.34 12.63
N ARG A 48 5.77 7.41 13.56
CA ARG A 48 7.10 6.91 13.99
C ARG A 48 7.87 6.14 12.90
N GLU A 49 7.20 5.70 11.83
CA GLU A 49 7.79 4.92 10.74
C GLU A 49 8.02 5.75 9.47
N ARG A 50 7.56 7.01 9.42
CA ARG A 50 7.73 7.86 8.23
C ARG A 50 9.20 8.10 7.94
N GLY A 51 9.56 8.08 6.65
CA GLY A 51 10.93 8.25 6.17
C GLY A 51 11.79 6.98 6.23
N LYS A 52 11.28 5.87 6.77
CA LYS A 52 11.99 4.58 6.78
C LYS A 52 11.71 3.79 5.49
N THR A 53 12.69 3.00 5.08
CA THR A 53 12.55 1.99 4.01
C THR A 53 11.98 0.67 4.50
N GLU A 54 12.11 0.39 5.80
CA GLU A 54 11.47 -0.73 6.49
C GLU A 54 10.50 -0.18 7.53
N ILE A 55 9.21 -0.44 7.32
CA ILE A 55 8.10 0.09 8.12
C ILE A 55 7.49 -1.06 8.91
N ASN A 56 7.36 -0.87 10.23
CA ASN A 56 6.69 -1.83 11.11
C ASN A 56 5.32 -1.29 11.53
N VAL A 57 4.27 -1.99 11.13
CA VAL A 57 2.88 -1.69 11.47
C VAL A 57 2.40 -2.71 12.49
N TYR A 58 1.95 -2.23 13.65
CA TYR A 58 1.39 -3.04 14.71
C TYR A 58 -0.13 -2.94 14.73
N ASP A 59 -0.82 -3.96 15.24
CA ASP A 59 -2.28 -3.96 15.41
C ASP A 59 -2.80 -2.80 16.28
N SER A 60 -1.96 -2.28 17.18
CA SER A 60 -2.28 -1.10 18.00
C SER A 60 -2.20 0.22 17.22
N ASP A 61 -1.68 0.22 15.99
CA ASP A 61 -1.56 1.42 15.18
C ASP A 61 -2.91 1.87 14.65
N ARG A 62 -3.23 3.13 14.91
CA ARG A 62 -4.31 3.80 14.20
C ARG A 62 -3.79 4.26 12.85
N TYR A 63 -4.24 3.62 11.78
CA TYR A 63 -3.98 4.06 10.42
C TYR A 63 -5.27 3.98 9.57
N LYS A 64 -5.32 4.80 8.53
CA LYS A 64 -6.38 4.72 7.51
C LYS A 64 -5.91 3.85 6.36
N ALA A 65 -6.84 3.07 5.81
CA ALA A 65 -6.63 2.33 4.58
C ALA A 65 -7.77 2.64 3.60
N LEU A 66 -7.44 2.69 2.30
CA LEU A 66 -8.37 2.78 1.20
C LEU A 66 -8.08 1.63 0.23
N GLU A 67 -9.10 0.83 -0.08
CA GLU A 67 -9.01 -0.27 -1.04
C GLU A 67 -9.73 0.12 -2.33
N ILE A 68 -9.07 -0.07 -3.45
CA ILE A 68 -9.64 0.12 -4.79
C ILE A 68 -9.62 -1.22 -5.51
N TYR A 69 -10.82 -1.68 -5.88
CA TYR A 69 -11.00 -2.89 -6.68
C TYR A 69 -10.92 -2.53 -8.15
N CYS A 70 -9.93 -3.10 -8.83
CA CYS A 70 -9.61 -2.80 -10.21
C CYS A 70 -9.91 -4.05 -11.05
N GLU A 71 -11.03 -4.06 -11.79
CA GLU A 71 -11.42 -5.21 -12.63
C GLU A 71 -10.36 -5.56 -13.70
N ASN A 72 -9.51 -4.60 -14.06
CA ASN A 72 -8.45 -4.76 -15.04
C ASN A 72 -7.26 -3.86 -14.69
N ILE A 73 -6.32 -4.31 -13.85
CA ILE A 73 -4.97 -3.69 -13.80
C ILE A 73 -4.26 -4.12 -15.10
N LYS A 74 -4.53 -3.42 -16.20
CA LYS A 74 -3.94 -3.67 -17.52
C LYS A 74 -2.85 -2.63 -17.78
N GLY A 75 -1.60 -3.07 -17.67
CA GLY A 75 -0.43 -2.23 -17.94
C GLY A 75 0.81 -2.78 -17.24
N ASN A 76 2.00 -2.52 -17.78
CA ASN A 76 3.23 -2.78 -17.06
C ASN A 76 3.38 -1.71 -15.97
N ILE A 77 2.88 -1.99 -14.77
CA ILE A 77 3.04 -1.13 -13.59
C ILE A 77 4.49 -1.04 -13.12
N GLU A 78 5.33 -1.96 -13.59
CA GLU A 78 6.75 -2.02 -13.26
C GLU A 78 7.47 -0.84 -13.90
N GLY A 79 7.95 0.09 -13.06
CA GLY A 79 8.66 1.30 -13.49
C GLY A 79 7.85 2.59 -13.40
N MET A 80 6.52 2.49 -13.36
CA MET A 80 5.59 3.63 -13.30
C MET A 80 5.79 4.45 -12.01
N LEU A 81 5.61 5.77 -12.08
CA LEU A 81 5.55 6.62 -10.90
C LEU A 81 4.20 6.41 -10.20
N ALA A 82 4.19 6.59 -8.89
CA ALA A 82 2.98 6.38 -8.09
C ALA A 82 1.84 7.35 -8.48
N VAL A 83 2.17 8.55 -8.98
CA VAL A 83 1.19 9.50 -9.53
C VAL A 83 0.58 9.01 -10.84
N GLU A 84 1.41 8.54 -11.79
CA GLU A 84 0.96 7.98 -13.07
C GLU A 84 0.07 6.76 -12.85
N PHE A 85 0.40 5.95 -11.84
CA PHE A 85 -0.41 4.81 -11.43
C PHE A 85 -1.77 5.22 -10.87
N ILE A 86 -1.84 6.27 -10.04
CA ILE A 86 -3.12 6.79 -9.53
C ILE A 86 -3.95 7.40 -10.65
N GLU A 87 -3.35 8.17 -11.54
CA GLU A 87 -4.03 8.74 -12.71
C GLU A 87 -4.63 7.61 -13.57
N MET A 88 -3.86 6.57 -13.87
CA MET A 88 -4.35 5.38 -14.58
C MET A 88 -5.51 4.70 -13.83
N LEU A 89 -5.44 4.60 -12.50
CA LEU A 89 -6.52 4.03 -11.69
C LEU A 89 -7.80 4.87 -11.73
N LEU A 90 -7.68 6.21 -11.76
CA LEU A 90 -8.80 7.14 -11.78
C LEU A 90 -9.41 7.31 -13.18
N GLU A 91 -8.60 7.32 -14.23
CA GLU A 91 -9.05 7.44 -15.63
C GLU A 91 -9.91 6.25 -16.07
N GLY A 92 -9.71 5.08 -15.45
CA GLY A 92 -10.52 3.89 -15.68
C GLY A 92 -11.85 3.84 -14.91
N GLN A 93 -12.14 4.79 -14.02
CA GLN A 93 -13.36 4.81 -13.22
C GLN A 93 -14.42 5.70 -13.89
N PRO A 94 -15.62 5.17 -14.21
CA PRO A 94 -16.68 6.00 -14.75
C PRO A 94 -17.22 6.92 -13.64
N ASN A 95 -16.71 8.16 -13.61
CA ASN A 95 -17.12 9.29 -12.77
C ASN A 95 -17.17 9.02 -11.25
N PHE A 96 -16.22 9.62 -10.52
CA PHE A 96 -16.42 9.97 -9.11
C PHE A 96 -17.48 11.06 -8.96
#